data_AF-A0A834I7V1-F1
#
_entry.id   AF-A0A834I7V1-F1
#
_cell.length_a   1.000
_cell.length_b   1.000
_cell.length_c   1.000
_cell.angle_alpha   90.00
_cell.angle_beta   90.00
_cell.angle_gamma   90.00
#
_symmetry.space_group_name_H-M   'P 1'
#
loop_
_entity.id
_entity.type
_entity.pdbx_description
1 polymer ?
#
loop_
_entity_poly.entity_id
_entity_poly.type
_entity_poly.pdbx_seq_one_letter_code
_entity_poly.pdbx_strand_id
1 'polypeptide(L)'
;MPVYPRSTHLKIPMIYSSLLGIFPVDLMFEGYPFFRKIYARYSIIMIIYYAFFVVTAYMKLYELVRDPDPRLDEISRNLCITLIYTITVVRQVIMKTDQGIRNIIKKIIANEEYIQGSDDKKIKQIFNDCANDTTSKCKTYLIILFIITMLYIVRPLFVEGYIKVADNSTAVIKSLPLSSWFPFDEQIFYLAAYIWHIFDSLIGASFVTYTDILMFSIIVYPTGQLRILRHVVRNFESYKQRIKRYYNIGTDEEAAIVTFRECIFKHKDVISYVDNFNSTMSTLMVFDFLLSSLQIATILTQILGNEVTLILVLFVGAYFVGMILRLVLYYYYANDVVLLSADLSVSLWQSNWYEQSPQVKFMMMIFMMRCQKSLKLFIGPFSVMSLDSLISILKATYSYIMLMYGVN
;
A
#
# COMPACT_ATOMS: atom_id res chain seq x y z
N MET A 1 15.03 23.71 -8.59
CA MET A 1 14.23 24.21 -7.46
C MET A 1 13.46 23.03 -6.88
N PRO A 2 13.68 22.60 -5.62
CA PRO A 2 13.04 21.39 -5.13
C PRO A 2 11.57 21.68 -4.78
N VAL A 3 10.66 21.31 -5.69
CA VAL A 3 9.21 21.25 -5.44
C VAL A 3 8.89 20.23 -4.33
N TYR A 4 9.78 19.26 -4.16
CA TYR A 4 9.66 18.12 -3.25
C TYR A 4 10.88 18.02 -2.33
N PRO A 5 10.72 17.52 -1.09
CA PRO A 5 11.85 17.14 -0.23
C PRO A 5 12.72 16.08 -0.94
N ARG A 6 14.03 16.12 -0.72
CA ARG A 6 14.95 15.14 -1.30
C ARG A 6 14.79 13.80 -0.58
N SER A 7 14.09 12.86 -1.21
CA SER A 7 13.97 11.48 -0.75
C SER A 7 14.07 10.55 -1.96
N THR A 8 15.02 9.61 -1.95
CA THR A 8 15.14 8.49 -2.89
C THR A 8 14.07 7.44 -2.61
N HIS A 9 13.80 7.15 -1.33
CA HIS A 9 12.81 6.15 -0.90
C HIS A 9 11.37 6.55 -1.24
N LEU A 10 11.00 7.81 -1.00
CA LEU A 10 9.64 8.32 -1.27
C LEU A 10 9.52 9.04 -2.62
N LYS A 11 10.56 9.07 -3.47
CA LYS A 11 10.56 9.84 -4.72
C LYS A 11 9.34 9.56 -5.60
N ILE A 12 9.13 8.29 -5.92
CA ILE A 12 8.03 7.82 -6.76
C ILE A 12 6.68 8.04 -6.07
N PRO A 13 6.46 7.51 -4.86
CA PRO A 13 5.21 7.72 -4.15
C PRO A 13 4.81 9.18 -4.06
N MET A 14 5.76 10.07 -3.77
CA MET A 14 5.52 11.50 -3.62
C MET A 14 5.16 12.17 -4.95
N ILE A 15 5.86 11.88 -6.06
CA ILE A 15 5.52 12.46 -7.37
C ILE A 15 4.12 12.00 -7.81
N TYR A 16 3.80 10.71 -7.70
CA TYR A 16 2.51 10.20 -8.14
C TYR A 16 1.35 10.59 -7.22
N SER A 17 1.54 10.50 -5.90
CA SER A 17 0.52 10.96 -4.95
C SER A 17 0.30 12.48 -5.02
N SER A 18 1.34 13.25 -5.35
CA SER A 18 1.17 14.70 -5.49
C SER A 18 0.37 15.09 -6.73
N LEU A 19 0.52 14.37 -7.85
CA LEU A 19 -0.23 14.59 -9.10
C LEU A 19 -1.75 14.59 -8.90
N LEU A 20 -2.28 13.76 -8.00
CA LEU A 20 -3.73 13.69 -7.70
C LEU A 20 -4.15 14.40 -6.41
N GLY A 21 -3.26 15.18 -5.80
CA GLY A 21 -3.62 15.90 -4.58
C GLY A 21 -3.63 15.02 -3.32
N ILE A 22 -3.07 13.81 -3.34
CA ILE A 22 -3.12 12.84 -2.23
C ILE A 22 -2.08 13.17 -1.16
N PHE A 23 -0.88 13.60 -1.57
CA PHE A 23 0.24 13.81 -0.67
C PHE A 23 -0.01 14.96 0.33
N PRO A 24 0.46 14.85 1.61
CA PRO A 24 0.24 15.90 2.60
C PRO A 24 0.82 17.25 2.17
N VAL A 25 -0.04 18.27 2.15
CA VAL A 25 0.27 19.61 1.62
C VAL A 25 1.40 20.31 2.39
N ASP A 26 1.49 20.07 3.70
CA ASP A 26 2.47 20.73 4.57
C ASP A 26 3.93 20.35 4.26
N LEU A 27 4.12 19.19 3.61
CA LEU A 27 5.42 18.63 3.26
C LEU A 27 5.91 19.07 1.88
N MET A 28 5.11 19.85 1.16
CA MET A 28 5.45 20.36 -0.16
C MET A 28 5.60 21.88 -0.15
N PHE A 29 6.33 22.37 -1.16
CA PHE A 29 6.54 23.80 -1.39
C PHE A 29 7.12 24.52 -0.15
N GLU A 30 8.16 23.96 0.46
CA GLU A 30 8.90 24.65 1.54
C GLU A 30 9.40 26.02 1.03
N GLY A 31 9.05 27.08 1.76
CA GLY A 31 9.39 28.47 1.40
C GLY A 31 8.42 29.18 0.46
N TYR A 32 7.36 28.51 -0.06
CA TYR A 32 6.41 29.11 -1.01
C TYR A 32 4.94 28.98 -0.56
N PRO A 33 4.44 29.89 0.30
CA PRO A 33 3.10 29.79 0.86
C PRO A 33 1.98 29.93 -0.19
N PHE A 34 2.23 30.62 -1.30
CA PHE A 34 1.27 30.79 -2.39
C PHE A 34 0.99 29.46 -3.12
N PHE A 35 2.03 28.76 -3.58
CA PHE A 35 1.89 27.47 -4.25
C PHE A 35 1.30 26.41 -3.32
N ARG A 36 1.64 26.45 -2.03
CA ARG A 36 1.02 25.59 -1.00
C ARG A 36 -0.49 25.79 -0.91
N LYS A 37 -0.97 27.04 -0.93
CA LYS A 37 -2.42 27.35 -0.91
C LYS A 37 -3.13 26.87 -2.17
N ILE A 38 -2.52 27.03 -3.35
CA ILE A 38 -3.07 26.53 -4.62
C ILE A 38 -3.20 25.00 -4.57
N TYR A 39 -2.12 24.33 -4.16
CA TYR A 39 -2.12 22.87 -4.05
C TYR A 39 -3.14 22.37 -3.03
N ALA A 40 -3.29 23.04 -1.89
CA ALA A 40 -4.33 22.71 -0.90
C ALA A 40 -5.74 22.74 -1.51
N ARG A 41 -6.05 23.79 -2.29
CA ARG A 41 -7.35 23.91 -2.96
C ARG A 41 -7.54 22.82 -4.01
N TYR A 42 -6.54 22.59 -4.85
CA TYR A 42 -6.54 21.51 -5.84
C TYR A 42 -6.79 20.13 -5.19
N SER A 43 -6.06 19.86 -4.11
CA SER A 43 -6.14 18.63 -3.32
C SER A 43 -7.53 18.37 -2.71
N ILE A 44 -8.25 19.43 -2.30
CA ILE A 44 -9.63 19.34 -1.82
C ILE A 44 -10.59 19.08 -2.99
N ILE A 45 -10.45 19.82 -4.09
CA ILE A 45 -11.30 19.66 -5.29
C ILE A 45 -11.22 18.23 -5.82
N MET A 46 -10.01 17.66 -5.89
CA MET A 46 -9.78 16.30 -6.36
C MET A 46 -10.44 15.23 -5.47
N ILE A 47 -10.41 15.41 -4.14
CA ILE A 47 -11.13 14.50 -3.23
C ILE A 47 -12.64 14.64 -3.39
N ILE A 48 -13.16 15.86 -3.51
CA ILE A 48 -14.60 16.08 -3.69
C ILE A 48 -15.07 15.43 -4.99
N TYR A 49 -14.31 15.60 -6.09
CA TYR A 49 -14.59 14.94 -7.35
C TYR A 49 -14.57 13.41 -7.21
N TYR A 50 -13.56 12.85 -6.57
CA TYR A 50 -13.46 11.40 -6.39
C TYR A 50 -14.58 10.85 -5.50
N ALA A 51 -14.93 11.55 -4.42
CA ALA A 51 -16.06 11.18 -3.55
C ALA A 51 -17.40 11.26 -4.30
N PHE A 52 -17.59 12.28 -5.14
CA PHE A 52 -18.78 12.39 -5.99
C PHE A 52 -18.89 11.21 -6.96
N PHE A 53 -17.79 10.82 -7.59
CA PHE A 53 -17.75 9.62 -8.44
C PHE A 53 -18.07 8.33 -7.68
N VAL A 54 -17.65 8.20 -6.42
CA VAL A 54 -18.06 7.06 -5.58
C VAL A 54 -19.58 7.08 -5.31
N VAL A 55 -20.17 8.25 -5.10
CA VAL A 55 -21.62 8.38 -4.91
C VAL A 55 -22.39 7.98 -6.18
N THR A 56 -21.94 8.38 -7.37
CA THR A 56 -22.61 7.97 -8.62
C THR A 56 -22.53 6.46 -8.84
N ALA A 57 -21.44 5.83 -8.43
CA ALA A 57 -21.30 4.37 -8.48
C ALA A 57 -22.27 3.67 -7.50
N TYR A 58 -22.46 4.20 -6.28
CA TYR A 58 -23.49 3.71 -5.35
C TYR A 58 -24.92 3.92 -5.83
N MET A 59 -25.21 5.05 -6.48
CA MET A 59 -26.52 5.31 -7.10
C MET A 59 -26.84 4.27 -8.17
N LYS A 60 -25.85 3.90 -8.99
CA LYS A 60 -26.02 2.82 -9.98
C LYS A 60 -26.21 1.48 -9.31
N LEU A 61 -25.48 1.18 -8.23
CA LEU A 61 -25.69 -0.04 -7.45
C LEU A 61 -27.13 -0.13 -6.92
N TYR A 62 -27.67 0.98 -6.40
CA TYR A 62 -29.05 1.04 -5.91
C TYR A 62 -30.06 0.78 -7.03
N GLU A 63 -29.84 1.36 -8.22
CA GLU A 63 -30.67 1.11 -9.41
C GLU A 63 -30.62 -0.37 -9.83
N LEU A 64 -29.42 -0.96 -9.91
CA LEU A 64 -29.23 -2.35 -10.32
C LEU A 64 -29.87 -3.35 -9.36
N VAL A 65 -29.85 -3.08 -8.06
CA VAL A 65 -30.47 -3.93 -7.04
C VAL A 65 -32.00 -3.85 -7.07
N ARG A 66 -32.56 -2.74 -7.56
CA ARG A 66 -34.00 -2.50 -7.64
C ARG A 66 -34.62 -2.88 -8.99
N ASP A 67 -33.80 -3.24 -9.99
CA ASP A 67 -34.28 -3.71 -11.29
C ASP A 67 -35.17 -4.96 -11.11
N PRO A 68 -36.31 -5.10 -11.82
CA PRO A 68 -37.22 -6.24 -11.64
C PRO A 68 -36.55 -7.60 -11.91
N ASP A 69 -35.57 -7.62 -12.82
CA ASP A 69 -34.74 -8.77 -13.15
C ASP A 69 -33.26 -8.48 -12.79
N PRO A 70 -32.89 -8.57 -11.50
CA PRO A 70 -31.56 -8.18 -11.05
C PRO A 70 -30.49 -9.16 -11.54
N ARG A 71 -29.52 -8.65 -12.31
CA ARG A 71 -28.39 -9.45 -12.80
C ARG A 71 -27.26 -9.43 -11.78
N LEU A 72 -27.07 -10.57 -11.11
CA LEU A 72 -26.06 -10.75 -10.06
C LEU A 72 -24.63 -10.45 -10.55
N ASP A 73 -24.32 -10.71 -11.82
CA ASP A 73 -22.99 -10.43 -12.39
C ASP A 73 -22.67 -8.96 -12.52
N GLU A 74 -23.68 -8.12 -12.80
CA GLU A 74 -23.50 -6.69 -12.92
C GLU A 74 -23.43 -6.04 -11.54
N ILE A 75 -24.31 -6.47 -10.63
CA ILE A 75 -24.32 -6.04 -9.23
C ILE A 75 -22.98 -6.37 -8.58
N SER A 76 -22.48 -7.61 -8.72
CA SER A 76 -21.21 -8.02 -8.12
C SER A 76 -20.02 -7.22 -8.68
N ARG A 77 -20.03 -6.87 -9.97
CA ARG A 77 -18.96 -6.08 -10.60
C ARG A 77 -18.97 -4.64 -10.13
N ASN A 78 -20.15 -4.02 -10.09
CA ASN A 78 -20.32 -2.67 -9.54
C ASN A 78 -19.89 -2.66 -8.06
N LEU A 79 -20.35 -3.64 -7.28
CA LEU A 79 -19.99 -3.79 -5.87
C LEU A 79 -18.48 -3.90 -5.68
N CYS A 80 -17.79 -4.72 -6.47
CA CYS A 80 -16.33 -4.88 -6.35
C CYS A 80 -15.58 -3.54 -6.52
N ILE A 81 -15.99 -2.76 -7.53
CA ILE A 81 -15.37 -1.47 -7.88
C ILE A 81 -15.75 -0.36 -6.90
N THR A 82 -17.01 -0.30 -6.47
CA THR A 82 -17.44 0.67 -5.44
C THR A 82 -16.70 0.44 -4.13
N LEU A 83 -16.53 -0.82 -3.71
CA LEU A 83 -15.80 -1.17 -2.50
C LEU A 83 -14.30 -0.81 -2.55
N ILE A 84 -13.64 -0.93 -3.71
CA ILE A 84 -12.22 -0.50 -3.82
C ILE A 84 -12.11 1.03 -3.77
N TYR A 85 -13.05 1.75 -4.36
CA TYR A 85 -13.01 3.21 -4.34
C TYR A 85 -13.38 3.80 -2.98
N THR A 86 -14.31 3.19 -2.26
CA THR A 86 -14.68 3.64 -0.91
C THR A 86 -13.51 3.56 0.06
N ILE A 87 -12.77 2.45 0.06
CA ILE A 87 -11.60 2.34 0.92
C ILE A 87 -10.51 3.33 0.53
N THR A 88 -10.35 3.60 -0.76
CA THR A 88 -9.38 4.60 -1.23
C THR A 88 -9.77 6.00 -0.76
N VAL A 89 -11.06 6.37 -0.75
CA VAL A 89 -11.53 7.62 -0.14
C VAL A 89 -11.20 7.66 1.35
N VAL A 90 -11.53 6.60 2.09
CA VAL A 90 -11.26 6.53 3.54
C VAL A 90 -9.76 6.65 3.84
N ARG A 91 -8.91 5.96 3.08
CA ARG A 91 -7.44 6.06 3.16
C ARG A 91 -6.95 7.47 2.93
N GLN A 92 -7.46 8.15 1.90
CA GLN A 92 -7.04 9.52 1.59
C GLN A 92 -7.43 10.51 2.68
N VAL A 93 -8.65 10.37 3.21
CA VAL A 93 -9.11 11.18 4.34
C VAL A 93 -8.13 10.98 5.50
N ILE A 94 -7.87 9.74 5.90
CA ILE A 94 -6.96 9.41 7.00
C ILE A 94 -5.54 9.93 6.73
N MET A 95 -4.96 9.71 5.55
CA MET A 95 -3.63 10.23 5.17
C MET A 95 -3.52 11.76 5.29
N LYS A 96 -4.65 12.47 5.09
CA LYS A 96 -4.70 13.92 5.23
C LYS A 96 -5.00 14.33 6.67
N THR A 97 -6.03 13.83 7.32
CA THR A 97 -6.43 14.33 8.65
C THR A 97 -5.52 13.85 9.77
N ASP A 98 -4.98 12.64 9.65
CA ASP A 98 -4.25 12.03 10.75
C ASP A 98 -2.82 12.61 10.90
N GLN A 99 -2.50 13.04 12.11
CA GLN A 99 -1.21 13.62 12.45
C GLN A 99 -0.11 12.55 12.61
N GLY A 100 -0.47 11.33 13.00
CA GLY A 100 0.41 10.18 13.12
C GLY A 100 1.09 9.83 11.80
N ILE A 101 0.32 9.72 10.70
CA ILE A 101 0.87 9.47 9.34
C ILE A 101 1.78 10.60 8.89
N ARG A 102 1.37 11.85 9.10
CA ARG A 102 2.20 13.01 8.75
C ARG A 102 3.53 12.95 9.51
N ASN A 103 3.51 12.60 10.79
CA ASN A 103 4.72 12.45 11.60
C ASN A 103 5.59 11.27 11.12
N ILE A 104 4.97 10.17 10.70
CA ILE A 104 5.66 9.03 10.08
C ILE A 104 6.41 9.49 8.82
N ILE A 105 5.74 10.17 7.89
CA ILE A 105 6.36 10.64 6.64
C ILE A 105 7.49 11.64 6.94
N LYS A 106 7.29 12.58 7.88
CA LYS A 106 8.35 13.49 8.34
C LYS A 106 9.56 12.73 8.89
N LYS A 107 9.32 11.70 9.71
CA LYS A 107 10.39 10.88 10.30
C LYS A 107 11.17 10.12 9.22
N ILE A 108 10.52 9.67 8.14
CA ILE A 108 11.20 9.05 7.00
C ILE A 108 12.13 10.05 6.31
N ILE A 109 11.61 11.23 5.95
CA ILE A 109 12.36 12.26 5.23
C ILE A 109 13.58 12.72 6.06
N ALA A 110 13.37 13.04 7.34
CA ALA A 110 14.44 13.50 8.22
C ALA A 110 15.54 12.44 8.45
N ASN A 111 15.15 11.17 8.63
CA ASN A 111 16.12 10.09 8.78
C ASN A 111 16.89 9.81 7.49
N GLU A 112 16.22 9.92 6.35
CA GLU A 112 16.88 9.76 5.06
C GLU A 112 17.90 10.87 4.84
N GLU A 113 17.56 12.12 5.13
CA GLU A 113 18.51 13.24 5.07
C GLU A 113 19.72 13.00 5.98
N TYR A 114 19.50 12.52 7.20
CA TYR A 114 20.57 12.11 8.11
C TYR A 114 21.46 11.00 7.52
N ILE A 115 20.87 9.97 6.92
CA ILE A 115 21.62 8.86 6.30
C ILE A 115 22.42 9.35 5.10
N GLN A 116 21.84 10.18 4.24
CA GLN A 116 22.52 10.73 3.07
C GLN A 116 23.60 11.74 3.46
N GLY A 117 23.47 12.42 4.61
CA GLY A 117 24.48 13.29 5.20
C GLY A 117 25.63 12.56 5.90
N SER A 118 25.45 11.29 6.29
CA SER A 118 26.49 10.52 7.00
C SER A 118 27.72 10.24 6.13
N ASP A 119 28.90 10.01 6.71
CA ASP A 119 30.10 9.64 5.92
C ASP A 119 30.15 8.15 5.55
N ASP A 120 29.18 7.36 6.04
CA ASP A 120 29.19 5.91 5.90
C ASP A 120 28.62 5.46 4.55
N LYS A 121 29.54 5.19 3.60
CA LYS A 121 29.21 4.68 2.28
C LYS A 121 28.42 3.37 2.32
N LYS A 122 28.70 2.46 3.27
CA LYS A 122 28.00 1.16 3.34
C LYS A 122 26.57 1.33 3.83
N ILE A 123 26.34 2.17 4.84
CA ILE A 123 24.97 2.47 5.31
C ILE A 123 24.16 3.13 4.19
N LYS A 124 24.73 4.11 3.47
CA LYS A 124 24.07 4.73 2.31
C LYS A 124 23.74 3.72 1.23
N GLN A 125 24.67 2.82 0.92
CA GLN A 125 24.45 1.79 -0.08
C GLN A 125 23.30 0.86 0.32
N ILE A 126 23.29 0.33 1.56
CA ILE A 126 22.20 -0.53 2.05
C ILE A 126 20.84 0.17 1.98
N PHE A 127 20.79 1.45 2.38
CA PHE A 127 19.55 2.23 2.30
C PHE A 127 19.10 2.44 0.85
N ASN A 128 20.02 2.86 -0.02
CA ASN A 128 19.73 3.11 -1.43
C ASN A 128 19.34 1.84 -2.18
N ASP A 129 19.95 0.69 -1.88
CA ASP A 129 19.60 -0.60 -2.46
C ASP A 129 18.16 -0.99 -2.06
N CYS A 130 17.79 -0.80 -0.79
CA CYS A 130 16.43 -1.03 -0.31
C CYS A 130 15.43 -0.07 -0.97
N ALA A 131 15.77 1.22 -1.08
CA ALA A 131 14.94 2.23 -1.73
C ALA A 131 14.76 1.93 -3.23
N ASN A 132 15.82 1.49 -3.92
CA ASN A 132 15.80 1.17 -5.35
C ASN A 132 14.99 -0.11 -5.63
N ASP A 133 15.11 -1.14 -4.79
CA ASP A 133 14.27 -2.34 -4.88
C ASP A 133 12.78 -1.99 -4.73
N THR A 134 12.45 -1.21 -3.69
CA THR A 134 11.09 -0.72 -3.44
C THR A 134 10.55 0.09 -4.62
N THR A 135 11.37 1.02 -5.12
CA THR A 135 11.06 1.87 -6.28
C THR A 135 10.79 1.01 -7.52
N SER A 136 11.59 -0.03 -7.76
CA SER A 136 11.46 -0.92 -8.92
C SER A 136 10.16 -1.73 -8.83
N LYS A 137 9.85 -2.32 -7.68
CA LYS A 137 8.59 -3.03 -7.44
C LYS A 137 7.37 -2.11 -7.60
N CYS A 138 7.44 -0.88 -7.10
CA CYS A 138 6.37 0.11 -7.28
C CYS A 138 6.14 0.49 -8.74
N LYS A 139 7.21 0.63 -9.55
CA LYS A 139 7.09 0.86 -11.00
C LYS A 139 6.43 -0.32 -11.71
N THR A 140 6.85 -1.55 -11.39
CA THR A 140 6.25 -2.76 -11.96
C THR A 140 4.77 -2.85 -11.63
N TYR A 141 4.40 -2.57 -10.37
CA TYR A 141 3.00 -2.52 -9.94
C TYR A 141 2.17 -1.47 -10.72
N LEU A 142 2.73 -0.27 -10.92
CA LEU A 142 2.10 0.79 -11.70
C LEU A 142 1.85 0.35 -13.15
N ILE A 143 2.85 -0.26 -13.80
CA ILE A 143 2.73 -0.74 -15.18
C ILE A 143 1.64 -1.82 -15.28
N ILE A 144 1.63 -2.79 -14.36
CA ILE A 144 0.63 -3.86 -14.34
C ILE A 144 -0.78 -3.29 -14.17
N LEU A 145 -0.99 -2.37 -13.23
CA LEU A 145 -2.31 -1.76 -13.03
C LEU A 145 -2.74 -0.87 -14.19
N PHE A 146 -1.80 -0.19 -14.85
CA PHE A 146 -2.11 0.56 -16.06
C PHE A 146 -2.59 -0.36 -17.18
N ILE A 147 -1.94 -1.50 -17.39
CA ILE A 147 -2.37 -2.52 -18.37
C ILE A 147 -3.77 -3.04 -18.01
N ILE A 148 -4.01 -3.40 -16.75
CA ILE A 148 -5.33 -3.89 -16.30
C ILE A 148 -6.42 -2.83 -16.51
N THR A 149 -6.12 -1.56 -16.25
CA THR A 149 -7.06 -0.45 -16.46
C THR A 149 -7.40 -0.31 -17.95
N MET A 150 -6.40 -0.42 -18.83
CA MET A 150 -6.63 -0.38 -20.28
C MET A 150 -7.43 -1.57 -20.78
N LEU A 151 -7.16 -2.77 -20.28
CA LEU A 151 -7.99 -3.96 -20.56
C LEU A 151 -9.45 -3.73 -20.14
N TYR A 152 -9.67 -3.13 -18.97
CA TYR A 152 -11.00 -2.85 -18.46
C TYR A 152 -11.75 -1.82 -19.32
N ILE A 153 -11.07 -0.78 -19.81
CA ILE A 153 -11.63 0.23 -20.72
C ILE A 153 -12.06 -0.39 -22.06
N VAL A 154 -11.26 -1.32 -22.57
CA VAL A 154 -11.46 -1.93 -23.89
C VAL A 154 -12.52 -3.05 -23.87
N ARG A 155 -12.73 -3.70 -22.73
CA ARG A 155 -13.68 -4.83 -22.56
C ARG A 155 -15.07 -4.62 -23.22
N PRO A 156 -15.76 -3.48 -23.07
CA PRO A 156 -17.09 -3.28 -23.64
C PRO A 156 -17.13 -3.32 -25.17
N LEU A 157 -15.99 -3.13 -25.86
CA LEU A 157 -15.91 -3.25 -27.31
C LEU A 157 -15.96 -4.71 -27.79
N PHE A 158 -15.63 -5.65 -26.90
CA PHE A 158 -15.59 -7.09 -27.19
C PHE A 158 -16.80 -7.85 -26.63
N VAL A 159 -17.61 -7.20 -25.78
CA VAL A 159 -18.81 -7.82 -25.18
C VAL A 159 -20.04 -7.21 -25.86
N GLU A 160 -20.78 -8.03 -26.60
CA GLU A 160 -22.03 -7.62 -27.22
C GLU A 160 -23.02 -7.09 -26.17
N GLY A 161 -23.78 -6.06 -26.55
CA GLY A 161 -24.84 -5.51 -25.69
C GLY A 161 -25.90 -6.56 -25.38
N TYR A 162 -26.52 -6.46 -24.21
CA TYR A 162 -27.59 -7.39 -23.83
C TYR A 162 -28.95 -6.81 -24.17
N ILE A 163 -29.90 -7.71 -24.46
CA ILE A 163 -31.28 -7.32 -24.79
C ILE A 163 -32.06 -7.19 -23.49
N LYS A 164 -32.59 -6.00 -23.20
CA LYS A 164 -33.58 -5.79 -22.13
C LYS A 164 -34.96 -5.71 -22.80
N VAL A 165 -35.84 -6.64 -22.44
CA VAL A 165 -37.24 -6.66 -22.89
C VAL A 165 -38.06 -6.00 -21.80
N ALA A 166 -38.54 -4.78 -22.03
CA ALA A 166 -39.43 -4.08 -21.11
C ALA A 166 -40.76 -3.82 -21.81
N ASP A 167 -41.82 -4.49 -21.33
CA ASP A 167 -43.27 -4.43 -21.57
C ASP A 167 -43.85 -4.19 -22.98
N ASN A 168 -43.09 -3.76 -23.98
CA ASN A 168 -43.40 -3.76 -25.43
C ASN A 168 -42.23 -3.32 -26.34
N SER A 169 -41.01 -3.08 -25.81
CA SER A 169 -39.83 -2.71 -26.61
C SER A 169 -38.62 -3.58 -26.28
N THR A 170 -37.91 -4.03 -27.31
CA THR A 170 -36.59 -4.68 -27.19
C THR A 170 -35.51 -3.61 -27.36
N ALA A 171 -34.81 -3.27 -26.27
CA ALA A 171 -33.68 -2.35 -26.33
C ALA A 171 -32.37 -3.14 -26.16
N VAL A 172 -31.43 -2.96 -27.11
CA VAL A 172 -30.06 -3.48 -26.98
C VAL A 172 -29.28 -2.48 -26.15
N ILE A 173 -28.99 -2.82 -24.90
CA ILE A 173 -28.22 -1.99 -23.99
C ILE A 173 -26.75 -2.24 -24.25
N LYS A 174 -26.05 -1.21 -24.75
CA LYS A 174 -24.60 -1.25 -24.97
C LYS A 174 -23.88 -1.23 -23.62
N SER A 175 -22.88 -2.10 -23.48
CA SER A 175 -22.09 -2.19 -22.27
C SER A 175 -21.16 -0.98 -22.14
N LEU A 176 -20.99 -0.48 -20.92
CA LEU A 176 -20.05 0.60 -20.60
C LEU A 176 -18.86 0.06 -19.80
N PRO A 177 -17.69 0.74 -19.80
CA PRO A 177 -16.52 0.28 -19.06
C PRO A 177 -16.79 0.14 -17.57
N LEU A 178 -17.33 1.20 -16.97
CA LEU A 178 -17.72 1.26 -15.57
C LEU A 178 -19.24 1.16 -15.45
N SER A 179 -19.69 0.75 -14.27
CA SER A 179 -21.09 0.82 -13.87
C SER A 179 -21.24 2.02 -12.94
N SER A 180 -21.62 3.18 -13.49
CA SER A 180 -21.87 4.41 -12.74
C SER A 180 -23.13 5.10 -13.26
N TRP A 181 -23.76 5.91 -12.42
CA TRP A 181 -25.03 6.56 -12.75
C TRP A 181 -24.80 7.91 -13.44
N PHE A 182 -25.57 8.19 -14.48
CA PHE A 182 -25.59 9.46 -15.18
C PHE A 182 -26.95 10.17 -15.01
N PRO A 183 -26.97 11.52 -14.95
CA PRO A 183 -28.21 12.30 -14.93
C PRO A 183 -28.88 12.42 -16.31
N PHE A 184 -28.39 11.72 -17.32
CA PHE A 184 -28.90 11.68 -18.68
C PHE A 184 -28.91 10.25 -19.20
N ASP A 185 -29.66 9.99 -20.28
CA ASP A 185 -29.73 8.66 -20.88
C ASP A 185 -28.40 8.28 -21.56
N GLU A 186 -27.71 7.31 -20.95
CA GLU A 186 -26.41 6.80 -21.38
C GLU A 186 -26.47 6.06 -22.72
N GLN A 187 -27.63 5.57 -23.16
CA GLN A 187 -27.77 4.88 -24.45
C GLN A 187 -27.95 5.88 -25.60
N ILE A 188 -28.60 7.02 -25.35
CA ILE A 188 -28.73 8.11 -26.33
C ILE A 188 -27.38 8.81 -26.52
N PHE A 189 -26.69 9.14 -25.41
CA PHE A 189 -25.40 9.83 -25.42
C PHE A 189 -24.22 8.88 -25.17
N TYR A 190 -24.25 7.69 -25.78
CA TYR A 190 -23.30 6.61 -25.51
C TYR A 190 -21.83 7.02 -25.67
N LEU A 191 -21.48 7.74 -26.73
CA LEU A 191 -20.09 8.16 -26.95
C LEU A 191 -19.59 9.11 -25.85
N ALA A 192 -20.44 10.04 -25.41
CA ALA A 192 -20.11 10.97 -24.34
C ALA A 192 -19.95 10.24 -23.00
N ALA A 193 -20.88 9.33 -22.67
CA ALA A 193 -20.80 8.48 -21.49
C ALA A 193 -19.55 7.59 -21.49
N TYR A 194 -19.18 7.03 -22.65
CA TYR A 194 -17.99 6.20 -22.82
C TYR A 194 -16.70 7.01 -22.60
N ILE A 195 -16.57 8.19 -23.20
CA ILE A 195 -15.41 9.09 -22.99
C ILE A 195 -15.31 9.51 -21.52
N TRP A 196 -16.43 9.81 -20.87
CA TRP A 196 -16.47 10.14 -19.46
C TRP A 196 -15.99 8.97 -18.59
N HIS A 197 -16.45 7.75 -18.86
CA HIS A 197 -15.97 6.55 -18.17
C HIS A 197 -14.49 6.25 -18.39
N ILE A 198 -13.91 6.58 -19.55
CA ILE A 198 -12.46 6.49 -19.75
C ILE A 198 -11.75 7.41 -18.75
N PHE A 199 -12.20 8.66 -18.64
CA PHE A 199 -11.62 9.64 -17.75
C PHE A 199 -11.75 9.22 -16.27
N ASP A 200 -12.95 8.84 -15.85
CA ASP A 200 -13.23 8.37 -14.49
C ASP A 200 -12.44 7.11 -14.14
N SER A 201 -12.33 6.15 -15.07
CA SER A 201 -11.56 4.92 -14.88
C SER A 201 -10.07 5.21 -14.68
N LEU A 202 -9.49 6.08 -15.51
CA LEU A 202 -8.08 6.45 -15.39
C LEU A 202 -7.79 7.18 -14.08
N ILE A 203 -8.65 8.13 -13.68
CA ILE A 203 -8.46 8.86 -12.43
C ILE A 203 -8.69 7.93 -11.24
N GLY A 204 -9.75 7.13 -11.24
CA GLY A 204 -10.08 6.21 -10.17
C GLY A 204 -8.99 5.16 -9.95
N ALA A 205 -8.52 4.52 -11.02
CA ALA A 205 -7.41 3.58 -10.95
C ALA A 205 -6.11 4.25 -10.47
N SER A 206 -5.84 5.48 -10.91
CA SER A 206 -4.66 6.24 -10.46
C SER A 206 -4.74 6.57 -8.97
N PHE A 207 -5.90 6.97 -8.45
CA PHE A 207 -6.11 7.20 -7.02
C PHE A 207 -5.82 5.95 -6.20
N VAL A 208 -6.37 4.80 -6.59
CA VAL A 208 -6.12 3.51 -5.93
C VAL A 208 -4.61 3.21 -5.95
N THR A 209 -4.01 3.19 -7.14
CA THR A 209 -2.59 2.83 -7.35
C THR A 209 -1.65 3.72 -6.53
N TYR A 210 -1.86 5.03 -6.53
CA TYR A 210 -0.95 5.97 -5.88
C TYR A 210 -1.08 5.92 -4.35
N THR A 211 -2.28 5.69 -3.83
CA THR A 211 -2.45 5.42 -2.39
C THR A 211 -1.75 4.13 -1.97
N ASP A 212 -1.86 3.06 -2.76
CA ASP A 212 -1.22 1.78 -2.47
C ASP A 212 0.31 1.89 -2.50
N ILE A 213 0.88 2.57 -3.50
CA ILE A 213 2.35 2.80 -3.59
C ILE A 213 2.89 3.58 -2.38
N LEU A 214 2.14 4.59 -1.91
CA LEU A 214 2.51 5.33 -0.70
C LEU A 214 2.48 4.43 0.54
N MET A 215 1.45 3.59 0.67
CA MET A 215 1.34 2.64 1.78
C MET A 215 2.44 1.58 1.75
N PHE A 216 2.75 1.00 0.59
CA PHE A 216 3.86 0.06 0.43
C PHE A 216 5.17 0.68 0.92
N SER A 217 5.44 1.93 0.54
CA SER A 217 6.66 2.61 0.95
C SER A 217 6.70 2.83 2.47
N ILE A 218 5.59 3.24 3.09
CA ILE A 218 5.51 3.39 4.55
C ILE A 218 5.73 2.06 5.28
N ILE A 219 5.18 0.96 4.76
CA ILE A 219 5.31 -0.39 5.33
C ILE A 219 6.73 -0.94 5.18
N VAL A 220 7.40 -0.66 4.05
CA VAL A 220 8.75 -1.14 3.75
C VAL A 220 9.82 -0.38 4.53
N TYR A 221 9.63 0.90 4.82
CA TYR A 221 10.66 1.73 5.44
C TYR A 221 11.38 1.11 6.67
N PRO A 222 10.69 0.49 7.65
CA PRO A 222 11.32 -0.20 8.77
C PRO A 222 12.31 -1.29 8.34
N THR A 223 12.05 -2.00 7.24
CA THR A 223 12.94 -3.06 6.73
C THR A 223 14.33 -2.51 6.37
N GLY A 224 14.39 -1.33 5.75
CA GLY A 224 15.64 -0.64 5.44
C GLY A 224 16.42 -0.28 6.70
N GLN A 225 15.74 0.23 7.72
CA GLN A 225 16.35 0.55 9.02
C GLN A 225 16.84 -0.69 9.76
N LEU A 226 16.08 -1.78 9.73
CA LEU A 226 16.47 -3.08 10.30
C LEU A 226 17.67 -3.67 9.58
N ARG A 227 17.76 -3.56 8.24
CA ARG A 227 18.93 -4.00 7.47
C ARG A 227 20.18 -3.20 7.81
N ILE A 228 20.06 -1.88 8.00
CA ILE A 228 21.16 -1.03 8.47
C ILE A 228 21.60 -1.49 9.86
N LEU A 229 20.66 -1.63 10.81
CA LEU A 229 20.97 -2.04 12.17
C LEU A 229 21.62 -3.43 12.20
N ARG A 230 21.11 -4.38 11.40
CA ARG A 230 21.71 -5.71 11.21
C ARG A 230 23.17 -5.62 10.77
N HIS A 231 23.45 -4.76 9.80
CA HIS A 231 24.80 -4.56 9.29
C HIS A 231 25.73 -3.93 10.34
N VAL A 232 25.26 -2.93 11.08
CA VAL A 232 26.03 -2.28 12.16
C VAL A 232 26.37 -3.28 13.25
N VAL A 233 25.37 -4.03 13.71
CA VAL A 233 25.52 -5.04 14.76
C VAL A 233 26.49 -6.16 14.36
N ARG A 234 26.38 -6.68 13.12
CA ARG A 234 27.29 -7.73 12.64
C ARG A 234 28.74 -7.26 12.52
N ASN A 235 28.95 -5.96 12.25
CA ASN A 235 30.28 -5.37 12.07
C ASN A 235 30.66 -4.48 13.27
N PHE A 236 30.14 -4.78 14.46
CA PHE A 236 30.20 -3.92 15.65
C PHE A 236 31.61 -3.36 15.93
N GLU A 237 32.64 -4.19 15.80
CA GLU A 237 34.04 -3.81 16.06
C GLU A 237 34.50 -2.64 15.16
N SER A 238 34.13 -2.66 13.88
CA SER A 238 34.47 -1.58 12.94
C SER A 238 33.75 -0.27 13.27
N TYR A 239 32.51 -0.34 13.74
CA TYR A 239 31.73 0.82 14.14
C TYR A 239 32.20 1.39 15.49
N LYS A 240 32.59 0.51 16.42
CA LYS A 240 33.25 0.88 17.67
C LYS A 240 34.52 1.69 17.41
N GLN A 241 35.40 1.18 16.55
CA GLN A 241 36.63 1.88 16.15
C GLN A 241 36.34 3.25 15.50
N ARG A 242 35.29 3.34 14.67
CA ARG A 242 34.89 4.60 14.05
C ARG A 242 34.40 5.63 15.08
N ILE A 243 33.54 5.22 16.00
CA ILE A 243 33.01 6.09 17.06
C ILE A 243 34.12 6.53 18.00
N LYS A 244 35.06 5.64 18.34
CA LYS A 244 36.26 5.97 19.12
C LYS A 244 37.06 7.11 18.48
N ARG A 245 37.31 7.03 17.16
CA ARG A 245 38.02 8.08 16.41
C ARG A 245 37.22 9.37 16.30
N TYR A 246 35.93 9.29 16.03
CA TYR A 246 35.07 10.46 15.82
C TYR A 246 34.89 11.31 17.08
N TYR A 247 34.64 10.67 18.23
CA TYR A 247 34.46 11.35 19.51
C TYR A 247 35.74 11.48 20.33
N ASN A 248 36.89 11.05 19.79
CA ASN A 248 38.19 11.03 20.47
C ASN A 248 38.14 10.38 21.87
N ILE A 249 37.50 9.20 21.95
CA ILE A 249 37.28 8.49 23.21
C ILE A 249 38.56 7.76 23.63
N GLY A 250 39.00 7.98 24.87
CA GLY A 250 40.25 7.43 25.39
C GLY A 250 40.22 5.91 25.59
N THR A 251 39.11 5.36 26.06
CA THR A 251 38.98 3.92 26.36
C THR A 251 38.19 3.16 25.29
N ASP A 252 38.56 1.90 25.07
CA ASP A 252 37.83 1.03 24.13
C ASP A 252 36.44 0.65 24.66
N GLU A 253 36.32 0.52 25.97
CA GLU A 253 35.06 0.21 26.65
C GLU A 253 34.02 1.34 26.51
N GLU A 254 34.40 2.60 26.74
CA GLU A 254 33.50 3.73 26.53
C GLU A 254 33.03 3.81 25.08
N ALA A 255 33.94 3.58 24.11
CA ALA A 255 33.58 3.56 22.71
C ALA A 255 32.58 2.45 22.39
N ALA A 256 32.72 1.26 22.99
CA ALA A 256 31.78 0.15 22.83
C ALA A 256 30.41 0.48 23.43
N ILE A 257 30.37 1.10 24.62
CA ILE A 257 29.13 1.51 25.29
C ILE A 257 28.38 2.55 24.45
N VAL A 258 29.07 3.60 23.98
CA VAL A 258 28.47 4.65 23.14
C VAL A 258 27.94 4.04 21.83
N THR A 259 28.75 3.21 21.16
CA THR A 259 28.34 2.52 19.92
C THR A 259 27.08 1.68 20.12
N PHE A 260 27.04 0.89 21.18
CA PHE A 260 25.90 0.01 21.42
C PHE A 260 24.66 0.79 21.87
N ARG A 261 24.84 1.89 22.58
CA ARG A 261 23.75 2.81 22.94
C ARG A 261 23.09 3.42 21.71
N GLU A 262 23.87 3.81 20.69
CA GLU A 262 23.34 4.25 19.39
C GLU A 262 22.52 3.15 18.70
N CYS A 263 23.00 1.90 18.71
CA CYS A 263 22.24 0.76 18.18
C CYS A 263 20.89 0.57 18.91
N ILE A 264 20.88 0.69 20.24
CA ILE A 264 19.65 0.61 21.05
C ILE A 264 18.69 1.75 20.70
N PHE A 265 19.19 2.99 20.54
CA PHE A 265 18.35 4.12 20.16
C PHE A 265 17.75 3.94 18.77
N LYS A 266 18.54 3.52 17.78
CA LYS A 266 18.04 3.20 16.44
C LYS A 266 17.00 2.08 16.46
N HIS A 267 17.20 1.04 17.26
CA HIS A 267 16.20 -0.02 17.42
C HIS A 267 14.90 0.50 18.06
N LYS A 268 14.99 1.31 19.13
CA LYS A 268 13.83 1.96 19.75
C LYS A 268 13.09 2.87 18.78
N ASP A 269 13.81 3.56 17.91
CA ASP A 269 13.21 4.40 16.86
C ASP A 269 12.38 3.60 15.86
N VAL A 270 12.84 2.40 15.48
CA VAL A 270 12.11 1.48 14.61
C VAL A 270 10.90 0.89 15.34
N ILE A 271 11.03 0.50 16.61
CA ILE A 271 9.90 0.05 17.43
C ILE A 271 8.82 1.14 17.47
N SER A 272 9.20 2.36 17.84
CA SER A 272 8.29 3.50 17.91
C SER A 272 7.62 3.80 16.56
N TYR A 273 8.33 3.62 15.45
CA TYR A 273 7.74 3.77 14.12
C TYR A 273 6.65 2.73 13.87
N VAL A 274 6.93 1.45 14.16
CA VAL A 274 5.98 0.34 13.99
C VAL A 274 4.76 0.51 14.90
N ASP A 275 4.96 0.92 16.14
CA ASP A 275 3.88 1.18 17.09
C ASP A 275 2.99 2.35 16.63
N ASN A 276 3.59 3.44 16.13
CA ASN A 276 2.85 4.57 15.58
C ASN A 276 2.03 4.15 14.34
N PHE A 277 2.64 3.38 13.43
CA PHE A 277 1.93 2.81 12.29
C PHE A 277 0.73 1.96 12.73
N ASN A 278 0.91 1.06 13.70
CA ASN A 278 -0.17 0.21 14.19
C ASN A 278 -1.28 1.03 14.87
N SER A 279 -0.94 2.04 15.68
CA SER A 279 -1.93 2.89 16.34
C SER A 279 -2.82 3.66 15.34
N THR A 280 -2.25 3.99 14.18
CA THR A 280 -2.93 4.81 13.18
C THR A 280 -3.65 3.98 12.11
N MET A 281 -3.02 2.91 11.63
CA MET A 281 -3.46 2.16 10.45
C MET A 281 -4.11 0.82 10.75
N SER A 282 -3.98 0.27 11.96
CA SER A 282 -4.49 -1.08 12.26
C SER A 282 -5.99 -1.23 11.96
N THR A 283 -6.81 -0.26 12.36
CA THR A 283 -8.26 -0.27 12.09
C THR A 283 -8.56 -0.18 10.59
N LEU A 284 -7.83 0.67 9.86
CA LEU A 284 -7.96 0.79 8.41
C LEU A 284 -7.61 -0.53 7.71
N MET A 285 -6.60 -1.25 8.20
CA MET A 285 -6.22 -2.56 7.66
C MET A 285 -7.31 -3.62 7.86
N VAL A 286 -8.13 -3.53 8.91
CA VAL A 286 -9.31 -4.41 9.07
C VAL A 286 -10.31 -4.18 7.95
N PHE A 287 -10.64 -2.92 7.66
CA PHE A 287 -11.56 -2.60 6.57
C PHE A 287 -10.98 -3.04 5.21
N ASP A 288 -9.67 -2.85 4.98
CA ASP A 288 -9.02 -3.33 3.75
C ASP A 288 -9.09 -4.84 3.61
N PHE A 289 -8.85 -5.55 4.71
CA PHE A 289 -8.95 -7.00 4.77
C PHE A 289 -10.36 -7.48 4.43
N LEU A 290 -11.39 -6.94 5.10
CA LEU A 290 -12.78 -7.34 4.90
C LEU A 290 -13.26 -7.04 3.48
N LEU A 291 -12.92 -5.86 2.96
CA LEU A 291 -13.30 -5.46 1.61
C LEU A 291 -12.59 -6.31 0.56
N SER A 292 -11.31 -6.62 0.75
CA SER A 292 -10.57 -7.52 -0.16
C SER A 292 -11.16 -8.93 -0.16
N SER A 293 -11.59 -9.44 1.01
CA SER A 293 -12.27 -10.73 1.09
C SER A 293 -13.60 -10.72 0.33
N LEU A 294 -14.40 -9.66 0.49
CA LEU A 294 -15.65 -9.49 -0.24
C LEU A 294 -15.41 -9.36 -1.76
N GLN A 295 -14.35 -8.64 -2.17
CA GLN A 295 -13.96 -8.52 -3.58
C GLN A 295 -13.61 -9.88 -4.18
N ILE A 296 -12.78 -10.68 -3.49
CA ILE A 296 -12.46 -12.04 -3.94
C ILE A 296 -13.74 -12.88 -4.10
N ALA A 297 -14.67 -12.81 -3.15
CA ALA A 297 -15.95 -13.52 -3.23
C ALA A 297 -16.80 -13.05 -4.42
N THR A 298 -16.87 -11.74 -4.69
CA THR A 298 -17.63 -11.21 -5.85
C THR A 298 -17.05 -11.61 -7.20
N ILE A 299 -15.72 -11.67 -7.32
CA ILE A 299 -15.05 -12.14 -8.54
C ILE A 299 -15.37 -13.61 -8.77
N LEU A 300 -15.36 -14.40 -7.69
CA LEU A 300 -15.71 -15.80 -7.76
C LEU A 300 -17.13 -16.02 -8.28
N THR A 301 -18.12 -15.27 -7.76
CA THR A 301 -19.50 -15.41 -8.23
C THR A 301 -19.62 -15.11 -9.73
N GLN A 302 -18.81 -14.19 -10.26
CA GLN A 302 -18.78 -13.90 -11.70
C GLN A 302 -18.16 -15.05 -12.51
N ILE A 303 -17.18 -15.77 -11.97
CA ILE A 303 -16.56 -16.91 -12.66
C ILE A 303 -17.52 -18.11 -12.67
N LEU A 304 -18.26 -18.33 -11.57
CA LEU A 304 -19.19 -19.46 -11.43
C LEU A 304 -20.55 -19.23 -12.10
N GLY A 305 -21.03 -17.99 -12.13
CA GLY A 305 -22.36 -17.64 -12.65
C GLY A 305 -22.46 -17.47 -14.15
N ASN A 306 -21.33 -17.39 -14.86
CA ASN A 306 -21.29 -17.16 -16.30
C ASN A 306 -20.66 -18.34 -17.05
N GLU A 307 -21.05 -18.52 -18.31
CA GLU A 307 -20.33 -19.43 -19.21
C GLU A 307 -18.87 -18.98 -19.38
N VAL A 308 -17.96 -19.96 -19.29
CA VAL A 308 -16.52 -19.72 -19.38
C VAL A 308 -16.15 -19.36 -20.81
N THR A 309 -16.10 -18.06 -21.10
CA THR A 309 -15.62 -17.52 -22.39
C THR A 309 -14.18 -17.00 -22.26
N LEU A 310 -13.44 -17.03 -23.37
CA LEU A 310 -12.07 -16.49 -23.42
C LEU A 310 -12.00 -15.03 -22.95
N ILE A 311 -13.02 -14.24 -23.34
CA ILE A 311 -13.19 -12.83 -22.96
C ILE A 311 -13.35 -12.69 -21.45
N LEU A 312 -14.23 -13.48 -20.83
CA LEU A 312 -14.44 -13.45 -19.39
C LEU A 312 -13.15 -13.82 -18.64
N VAL A 313 -12.49 -14.91 -19.04
CA VAL A 313 -11.23 -15.37 -18.43
C VAL A 313 -10.15 -14.30 -18.53
N LEU A 314 -9.99 -13.66 -19.70
CA LEU A 314 -8.98 -12.63 -19.90
C LEU A 314 -9.25 -11.40 -19.03
N PHE A 315 -10.46 -10.84 -19.05
CA PHE A 315 -10.75 -9.59 -18.35
C PHE A 315 -10.94 -9.77 -16.84
N VAL A 316 -11.73 -10.75 -16.42
CA VAL A 316 -11.96 -11.03 -14.98
C VAL A 316 -10.71 -11.62 -14.34
N GLY A 317 -10.01 -12.51 -15.05
CA GLY A 317 -8.74 -13.08 -14.60
C GLY A 317 -7.64 -12.03 -14.44
N ALA A 318 -7.50 -11.09 -15.38
CA ALA A 318 -6.54 -9.98 -15.25
C ALA A 318 -6.82 -9.11 -14.01
N TYR A 319 -8.09 -8.78 -13.75
CA TYR A 319 -8.48 -8.05 -12.55
C TYR A 319 -8.17 -8.83 -11.27
N PHE A 320 -8.49 -10.13 -11.24
CA PHE A 320 -8.18 -11.02 -10.11
C PHE A 320 -6.67 -11.06 -9.82
N VAL A 321 -5.83 -11.22 -10.86
CA VAL A 321 -4.37 -11.20 -10.71
C VAL A 321 -3.87 -9.87 -10.15
N GLY A 322 -4.43 -8.74 -10.60
CA GLY A 322 -4.08 -7.42 -10.07
C GLY A 322 -4.40 -7.28 -8.57
N MET A 323 -5.57 -7.77 -8.15
CA MET A 323 -6.00 -7.74 -6.76
C MET A 323 -5.13 -8.66 -5.88
N ILE A 324 -4.83 -9.89 -6.34
CA ILE A 324 -3.92 -10.79 -5.62
C ILE A 324 -2.52 -10.20 -5.53
N LEU A 325 -1.99 -9.60 -6.61
CA LEU A 325 -0.69 -8.93 -6.60
C LEU A 325 -0.66 -7.81 -5.55
N ARG A 326 -1.69 -6.98 -5.47
CA ARG A 326 -1.82 -5.93 -4.44
C ARG A 326 -1.74 -6.54 -3.04
N LEU A 327 -2.49 -7.60 -2.75
CA LEU A 327 -2.46 -8.26 -1.45
C LEU A 327 -1.07 -8.83 -1.15
N VAL A 328 -0.49 -9.59 -2.08
CA VAL A 328 0.85 -10.18 -1.92
C VAL A 328 1.88 -9.11 -1.55
N LEU A 329 1.88 -7.94 -2.22
CA LEU A 329 2.82 -6.87 -1.90
C LEU A 329 2.64 -6.35 -0.47
N TYR A 330 1.40 -6.10 -0.04
CA TYR A 330 1.08 -5.68 1.32
C TYR A 330 1.62 -6.67 2.38
N TYR A 331 1.25 -7.94 2.25
CA TYR A 331 1.63 -8.98 3.21
C TYR A 331 3.10 -9.35 3.15
N TYR A 332 3.71 -9.32 1.97
CA TYR A 332 5.14 -9.59 1.79
C TYR A 332 5.99 -8.55 2.52
N TYR A 333 5.72 -7.27 2.32
CA TYR A 333 6.49 -6.21 2.98
C TYR A 333 6.29 -6.21 4.50
N ALA A 334 5.07 -6.47 4.97
CA ALA A 334 4.82 -6.61 6.40
C ALA A 334 5.55 -7.83 7.00
N ASN A 335 5.59 -8.94 6.27
CA ASN A 335 6.31 -10.15 6.67
C ASN A 335 7.82 -9.93 6.75
N ASP A 336 8.40 -9.17 5.81
CA ASP A 336 9.82 -8.82 5.84
C ASP A 336 10.20 -8.06 7.13
N VAL A 337 9.33 -7.20 7.66
CA VAL A 337 9.55 -6.54 8.96
C VAL A 337 9.65 -7.55 10.10
N VAL A 338 8.78 -8.57 10.10
CA VAL A 338 8.78 -9.65 11.11
C VAL A 338 10.08 -10.45 11.04
N LEU A 339 10.47 -10.88 9.84
CA LEU A 339 11.67 -11.69 9.63
C LEU A 339 12.95 -10.93 9.98
N LEU A 340 13.10 -9.70 9.48
CA LEU A 340 14.31 -8.89 9.71
C LEU A 340 14.45 -8.49 11.18
N SER A 341 13.34 -8.23 11.88
CA SER A 341 13.40 -7.89 13.31
C SER A 341 13.79 -9.10 14.17
N ALA A 342 13.33 -10.30 13.83
CA ALA A 342 13.75 -11.54 14.50
C ALA A 342 15.24 -11.85 14.24
N ASP A 343 15.72 -11.62 13.02
CA ASP A 343 17.09 -11.90 12.61
C ASP A 343 18.15 -11.00 13.29
N LEU A 344 17.74 -9.89 13.92
CA LEU A 344 18.66 -9.03 14.68
C LEU A 344 19.34 -9.75 15.85
N SER A 345 18.62 -10.64 16.56
CA SER A 345 19.23 -11.38 17.67
C SER A 345 20.29 -12.36 17.18
N VAL A 346 20.01 -13.05 16.06
CA VAL A 346 20.95 -13.98 15.44
C VAL A 346 22.17 -13.24 14.90
N SER A 347 21.96 -12.08 14.28
CA SER A 347 23.04 -11.25 13.76
C SER A 347 23.95 -10.69 14.86
N LEU A 348 23.39 -10.35 16.02
CA LEU A 348 24.18 -9.95 17.19
C LEU A 348 24.95 -11.14 17.77
N TRP A 349 24.32 -12.32 17.85
CA TRP A 349 24.98 -13.54 18.29
C TRP A 349 26.18 -13.94 17.40
N GLN A 350 26.07 -13.70 16.09
CA GLN A 350 27.15 -13.94 15.12
C GLN A 350 28.28 -12.89 15.16
N SER A 351 28.14 -11.83 15.94
CA SER A 351 29.21 -10.85 16.15
C SER A 351 30.20 -11.34 17.21
N ASN A 352 31.36 -10.68 17.34
CA ASN A 352 32.34 -10.95 18.39
C ASN A 352 31.89 -10.37 19.76
N TRP A 353 30.63 -10.60 20.15
CA TRP A 353 30.04 -10.08 21.40
C TRP A 353 30.75 -10.67 22.64
N TYR A 354 31.27 -11.89 22.54
CA TYR A 354 31.99 -12.56 23.62
C TYR A 354 33.38 -11.96 23.91
N GLU A 355 33.91 -11.12 23.02
CA GLU A 355 35.18 -10.39 23.23
C GLU A 355 34.97 -9.03 23.91
N GLN A 356 33.71 -8.58 24.06
CA GLN A 356 33.40 -7.26 24.63
C GLN A 356 33.49 -7.23 26.15
N SER A 357 33.51 -6.03 26.74
CA SER A 357 33.55 -5.84 28.20
C SER A 357 32.29 -6.42 28.88
N PRO A 358 32.35 -6.76 30.18
CA PRO A 358 31.20 -7.31 30.91
C PRO A 358 29.94 -6.44 30.82
N GLN A 359 30.11 -5.12 30.87
CA GLN A 359 29.00 -4.17 30.76
C GLN A 359 28.34 -4.21 29.37
N VAL A 360 29.14 -4.22 28.30
CA VAL A 360 28.63 -4.27 26.92
C VAL A 360 27.98 -5.62 26.62
N LYS A 361 28.57 -6.72 27.11
CA LYS A 361 27.96 -8.06 27.05
C LYS A 361 26.58 -8.09 27.67
N PHE A 362 26.42 -7.51 28.85
CA PHE A 362 25.13 -7.42 29.52
C PHE A 362 24.11 -6.62 28.69
N MET A 363 24.50 -5.47 28.14
CA MET A 363 23.64 -4.69 27.24
C MET A 363 23.24 -5.48 25.99
N MET A 364 24.20 -6.19 25.37
CA MET A 364 23.97 -7.04 24.21
C MET A 364 23.01 -8.20 24.52
N MET A 365 23.14 -8.85 25.68
CA MET A 365 22.21 -9.89 26.13
C MET A 365 20.79 -9.36 26.28
N ILE A 366 20.61 -8.18 26.91
CA ILE A 366 19.28 -7.56 27.03
C ILE A 366 18.71 -7.25 25.64
N PHE A 367 19.53 -6.75 24.73
CA PHE A 367 19.11 -6.47 23.37
C PHE A 367 18.68 -7.75 22.64
N MET A 368 19.45 -8.84 22.75
CA MET A 368 19.07 -10.15 22.19
C MET A 368 17.73 -10.63 22.73
N MET A 369 17.53 -10.56 24.05
CA MET A 369 16.24 -10.91 24.68
C MET A 369 15.09 -10.04 24.16
N ARG A 370 15.32 -8.74 23.92
CA ARG A 370 14.29 -7.86 23.34
C ARG A 370 13.99 -8.22 21.89
N CYS A 371 14.99 -8.55 21.07
CA CYS A 371 14.83 -8.89 19.66
C CYS A 371 14.09 -10.22 19.43
N GLN A 372 14.05 -11.13 20.43
CA GLN A 372 13.20 -12.32 20.38
C GLN A 372 11.70 -12.00 20.23
N LYS A 373 11.27 -10.80 20.64
CA LYS A 373 9.93 -10.27 20.35
C LYS A 373 9.96 -9.47 19.04
N SER A 374 9.70 -10.17 17.93
CA SER A 374 9.66 -9.59 16.58
C SER A 374 8.66 -8.42 16.47
N LEU A 375 8.99 -7.47 15.61
CA LEU A 375 8.12 -6.34 15.27
C LEU A 375 7.06 -6.81 14.26
N LYS A 376 5.80 -6.46 14.53
CA LYS A 376 4.65 -6.96 13.78
C LYS A 376 3.74 -5.80 13.39
N LEU A 377 3.23 -5.83 12.16
CA LEU A 377 2.16 -4.95 11.71
C LEU A 377 0.83 -5.71 11.88
N PHE A 378 -0.18 -5.03 12.43
CA PHE A 378 -1.44 -5.67 12.82
C PHE A 378 -2.61 -5.28 11.91
N ILE A 379 -3.49 -6.25 11.67
CA ILE A 379 -4.81 -6.09 11.06
C ILE A 379 -5.79 -5.96 12.23
N GLY A 380 -5.89 -4.74 12.77
CA GLY A 380 -6.65 -4.47 13.99
C GLY A 380 -6.31 -5.45 15.13
N PRO A 381 -7.30 -5.86 15.94
CA PRO A 381 -7.10 -6.85 17.00
C PRO A 381 -7.09 -8.30 16.50
N PHE A 382 -7.33 -8.55 15.20
CA PHE A 382 -7.64 -9.89 14.69
C PHE A 382 -6.40 -10.73 14.38
N SER A 383 -5.46 -10.18 13.60
CA SER A 383 -4.31 -10.94 13.12
C SER A 383 -3.10 -10.07 12.81
N VAL A 384 -1.96 -10.72 12.65
CA VAL A 384 -0.72 -10.12 12.17
C VAL A 384 -0.72 -10.13 10.64
N MET A 385 -0.26 -9.04 10.05
CA MET A 385 -0.05 -8.93 8.61
C MET A 385 1.20 -9.74 8.20
N SER A 386 1.01 -11.01 7.85
CA SER A 386 2.06 -11.92 7.39
C SER A 386 1.62 -12.73 6.18
N LEU A 387 2.59 -13.36 5.49
CA LEU A 387 2.28 -14.26 4.38
C LEU A 387 1.44 -15.46 4.83
N ASP A 388 1.62 -15.94 6.07
CA ASP A 388 0.77 -17.00 6.63
C ASP A 388 -0.69 -16.57 6.71
N SER A 389 -0.95 -15.34 7.15
CA SER A 389 -2.31 -14.78 7.17
C SER A 389 -2.89 -14.72 5.75
N LEU A 390 -2.10 -14.31 4.75
CA LEU A 390 -2.53 -14.31 3.35
C LEU A 390 -2.87 -15.72 2.84
N ILE A 391 -2.01 -16.71 3.13
CA ILE A 391 -2.25 -18.11 2.74
C ILE A 391 -3.54 -18.64 3.39
N SER A 392 -3.77 -18.31 4.68
CA SER A 392 -5.00 -18.68 5.38
C SER A 392 -6.24 -18.09 4.72
N ILE A 393 -6.20 -16.82 4.28
CA ILE A 393 -7.30 -16.18 3.52
C ILE A 393 -7.54 -16.92 2.20
N LEU A 394 -6.48 -17.21 1.44
CA LEU A 394 -6.59 -17.88 0.14
C LEU A 394 -7.14 -19.29 0.29
N LYS A 395 -6.72 -20.04 1.34
CA LYS A 395 -7.27 -21.35 1.66
C LYS A 395 -8.76 -21.26 2.02
N ALA A 396 -9.14 -20.33 2.90
CA ALA A 396 -10.53 -20.14 3.28
C ALA A 396 -11.40 -19.77 2.08
N THR A 397 -10.90 -18.87 1.23
CA THR A 397 -11.55 -18.52 -0.04
C THR A 397 -11.70 -19.75 -0.92
N TYR A 398 -10.64 -20.53 -1.15
CA TYR A 398 -10.69 -21.73 -1.97
C TYR A 398 -11.67 -22.77 -1.44
N SER A 399 -11.72 -22.99 -0.12
CA SER A 399 -12.71 -23.86 0.50
C SER A 399 -14.14 -23.37 0.25
N TYR A 400 -14.37 -22.05 0.34
CA TYR A 400 -15.66 -21.46 0.00
C TYR A 400 -16.01 -21.61 -1.49
N ILE A 401 -15.02 -21.46 -2.38
CA ILE A 401 -15.15 -21.73 -3.82
C ILE A 401 -15.64 -23.14 -4.05
N MET A 402 -14.95 -24.13 -3.49
CA MET A 402 -15.29 -25.54 -3.68
C MET A 402 -16.65 -25.88 -3.08
N LEU A 403 -17.04 -25.25 -1.98
CA LEU A 403 -18.37 -25.42 -1.41
C LEU A 403 -19.45 -24.86 -2.32
N MET A 404 -19.30 -23.62 -2.80
CA MET A 404 -20.26 -23.01 -3.72
C MET A 404 -20.37 -23.80 -5.02
N TYR A 405 -19.25 -24.31 -5.54
CA TYR A 405 -19.24 -25.18 -6.72
C TYR A 405 -19.91 -26.53 -6.46
N GLY A 406 -19.77 -27.10 -5.26
CA GLY A 406 -20.41 -28.38 -4.91
C GLY A 406 -21.89 -28.27 -4.53
N VAL A 407 -22.39 -27.05 -4.29
CA VAL A 407 -23.81 -26.77 -4.01
C VAL A 407 -24.59 -26.44 -5.29
N ASN A 408 -23.91 -25.94 -6.33
CA ASN A 408 -24.45 -25.81 -7.70
C ASN A 408 -24.31 -27.13 -8.47
#